data_AF-A0A7C5PKI2-F1
#
_entry.id   AF-A0A7C5PKI2-F1
#
_cell.length_a   1.000
_cell.length_b   1.000
_cell.length_c   1.000
_cell.angle_alpha   90.00
_cell.angle_beta   90.00
_cell.angle_gamma   90.00
#
_symmetry.space_group_name_H-M   'P 1'
#
loop_
_entity.id
_entity.type
_entity.pdbx_description
1 polymer ?
#
loop_
_entity_poly.entity_id
_entity_poly.type
_entity_poly.pdbx_seq_one_letter_code
_entity_poly.pdbx_strand_id
1 'polypeptide(L)'
;MMGGEKPNIHCPKCGYMWHTRSKLQMVTCPSCNQKIPNTALKSRRNLIKAFAQQKRAIVGLEAAIVLIAFVIIAAAFSFMVINQGLYATERGKVVIQEGLKQASTPLTVDGTPFVRTTPDGKAVDVIIIPVKAFGVKFVAVGRNQTVVMLKIGQKAWANLYLGVLYTGHPNGTEPNPPHYYTDDVTYDPTGRDFDDFVAYTWANESRSGEPRNLYINGTYFVGGNKRSLTTGAVLAIVHSNGDEALDTNERGFLIITLAAGDVAYARSQINLEIRLEKSATLTLEIAVPESMPANSYVPVL
;
A
#
# COMPACT_ATOMS: atom_id res chain seq x y z
N MET A 1 -103.94 -25.21 3.54
CA MET A 1 -103.12 -25.37 4.76
C MET A 1 -101.92 -24.45 4.64
N MET A 2 -101.97 -23.27 5.28
CA MET A 2 -100.92 -22.25 5.15
C MET A 2 -99.71 -22.66 6.01
N GLY A 3 -98.53 -22.74 5.39
CA GLY A 3 -97.27 -23.08 6.04
C GLY A 3 -96.83 -21.99 7.01
N GLY A 4 -96.97 -22.23 8.32
CA GLY A 4 -96.44 -21.37 9.36
C GLY A 4 -94.93 -21.53 9.53
N GLU A 5 -94.21 -20.41 9.68
CA GLU A 5 -92.77 -20.41 9.99
C GLU A 5 -92.50 -21.09 11.33
N LYS A 6 -91.44 -21.91 11.41
CA LYS A 6 -91.06 -22.58 12.66
C LYS A 6 -90.69 -21.52 13.72
N PRO A 7 -91.18 -21.63 14.97
CA PRO A 7 -90.87 -20.67 16.01
C PRO A 7 -89.38 -20.68 16.34
N ASN A 8 -88.78 -19.49 16.52
CA ASN A 8 -87.35 -19.31 16.80
C ASN A 8 -87.09 -18.74 18.20
N ILE A 9 -88.14 -18.43 18.96
CA ILE A 9 -88.07 -17.91 20.33
C ILE A 9 -89.11 -18.63 21.19
N HIS A 10 -88.71 -18.97 22.41
CA HIS A 10 -89.54 -19.59 23.44
C HIS A 10 -89.60 -18.68 24.67
N CYS A 11 -90.80 -18.42 25.19
CA CYS A 11 -90.98 -17.68 26.43
C CYS A 11 -90.81 -18.59 27.66
N PRO A 12 -89.85 -18.34 28.57
CA PRO A 12 -89.69 -19.14 29.78
C PRO A 12 -90.80 -18.95 30.82
N LYS A 13 -91.59 -17.86 30.72
CA LYS A 13 -92.65 -17.52 31.68
C LYS A 13 -93.98 -18.20 31.37
N CYS A 14 -94.39 -18.22 30.09
CA CYS A 14 -95.68 -18.76 29.67
C CYS A 14 -95.59 -19.92 28.67
N GLY A 15 -94.39 -20.37 28.31
CA GLY A 15 -94.18 -21.46 27.34
C GLY A 15 -94.52 -21.11 25.89
N TYR A 16 -95.05 -19.93 25.61
CA TYR A 16 -95.46 -19.52 24.27
C TYR A 16 -94.26 -19.44 23.32
N MET A 17 -94.35 -20.13 22.19
CA MET A 17 -93.34 -20.15 21.13
C MET A 17 -93.83 -19.35 19.94
N TRP A 18 -92.98 -18.47 19.41
CA TRP A 18 -93.32 -17.71 18.21
C TRP A 18 -92.10 -17.47 17.33
N HIS A 19 -92.36 -17.08 16.08
CA HIS A 19 -91.34 -16.65 15.15
C HIS A 19 -91.23 -15.13 15.15
N THR A 20 -90.03 -14.58 15.26
CA THR A 20 -89.76 -13.15 15.06
C THR A 20 -88.57 -12.91 14.15
N ARG A 21 -88.70 -11.90 13.28
CA ARG A 21 -87.62 -11.38 12.43
C ARG A 21 -86.98 -10.11 13.01
N SER A 22 -87.33 -9.74 14.24
CA SER A 22 -86.85 -8.52 14.89
C SER A 22 -85.33 -8.54 15.08
N LYS A 23 -84.68 -7.41 14.75
CA LYS A 23 -83.25 -7.19 14.99
C LYS A 23 -82.95 -6.58 16.37
N LEU A 24 -83.95 -6.50 17.25
CA LEU A 24 -83.81 -5.98 18.61
C LEU A 24 -83.22 -7.04 19.56
N GLN A 25 -82.35 -6.61 20.49
CA GLN A 25 -81.76 -7.50 21.50
C GLN A 25 -82.78 -8.09 22.47
N MET A 26 -83.88 -7.38 22.70
CA MET A 26 -85.02 -7.79 23.52
C MET A 26 -86.26 -7.84 22.64
N VAL A 27 -87.07 -8.87 22.80
CA VAL A 27 -88.37 -9.01 22.14
C VAL A 27 -89.45 -9.24 23.18
N THR A 28 -90.64 -8.71 22.94
CA THR A 28 -91.78 -8.84 23.86
C THR A 28 -92.60 -10.07 23.48
N CYS A 29 -92.93 -10.91 24.46
CA CYS A 29 -93.78 -12.07 24.24
C CYS A 29 -95.23 -11.63 23.92
N PRO A 30 -95.83 -12.08 22.81
CA PRO A 30 -97.20 -11.70 22.45
C PRO A 30 -98.26 -12.16 23.47
N SER A 31 -98.00 -13.25 24.18
CA SER A 31 -98.96 -13.87 25.10
C SER A 31 -98.92 -13.29 26.53
N CYS A 32 -97.73 -13.00 27.07
CA CYS A 32 -97.59 -12.55 28.46
C CYS A 32 -96.94 -11.17 28.62
N ASN A 33 -96.72 -10.46 27.51
CA ASN A 33 -96.09 -9.14 27.42
C ASN A 33 -94.72 -8.99 28.11
N GLN A 34 -94.07 -10.12 28.44
CA GLN A 34 -92.75 -10.13 29.07
C GLN A 34 -91.67 -9.84 28.03
N LYS A 35 -90.75 -8.92 28.34
CA LYS A 35 -89.53 -8.70 27.53
C LYS A 35 -88.53 -9.84 27.79
N ILE A 36 -88.09 -10.51 26.74
CA ILE A 36 -87.10 -11.58 26.80
C ILE A 36 -85.98 -11.36 25.78
N PRO A 37 -84.75 -11.84 26.05
CA PRO A 37 -83.63 -11.68 25.13
C PRO A 37 -83.85 -12.48 23.83
N ASN A 38 -83.51 -11.87 22.70
CA ASN A 38 -83.61 -12.53 21.40
C ASN A 38 -82.50 -13.57 21.23
N THR A 39 -82.84 -14.85 21.43
CA THR A 39 -81.93 -15.99 21.33
C THR A 39 -81.44 -16.22 19.91
N ALA A 40 -82.24 -15.92 18.88
CA ALA A 40 -81.87 -16.02 17.47
C ALA A 40 -80.74 -15.03 17.10
N LEU A 41 -80.75 -13.83 17.70
CA LEU A 41 -79.69 -12.82 17.54
C LEU A 41 -78.40 -13.18 18.29
N LYS A 42 -78.51 -13.76 19.50
CA LYS A 42 -77.35 -14.25 20.28
C LYS A 42 -76.63 -15.39 19.56
N SER A 43 -77.36 -16.33 18.97
CA SER A 43 -76.78 -17.45 18.20
C SER A 43 -75.95 -16.95 17.00
N ARG A 44 -76.48 -15.99 16.22
CA ARG A 44 -75.72 -15.35 15.12
C ARG A 44 -74.49 -14.59 15.59
N ARG A 45 -74.57 -13.86 16.71
CA ARG A 45 -73.41 -13.12 17.29
C ARG A 45 -72.28 -14.05 17.71
N ASN A 46 -72.62 -15.20 18.33
CA ASN A 46 -71.63 -16.18 18.76
C ASN A 46 -70.94 -16.84 17.55
N LEU A 47 -71.69 -17.14 16.48
CA LEU A 47 -71.13 -17.68 15.24
C LEU A 47 -70.17 -16.69 14.56
N ILE A 48 -70.54 -15.41 14.49
CA ILE A 48 -69.69 -14.35 13.90
C ILE A 48 -68.43 -14.13 14.75
N LYS A 49 -68.51 -14.20 16.08
CA LYS A 49 -67.34 -14.15 16.96
C LYS A 49 -66.38 -15.30 16.70
N ALA A 50 -66.89 -16.53 16.56
CA ALA A 50 -66.06 -17.70 16.27
C ALA A 50 -65.34 -17.56 14.91
N PHE A 51 -66.04 -17.11 13.86
CA PHE A 51 -65.44 -16.84 12.55
C PHE A 51 -64.42 -15.69 12.57
N ALA A 52 -64.69 -14.61 13.31
CA ALA A 52 -63.75 -13.50 13.46
C ALA A 52 -62.47 -13.92 14.22
N GLN A 53 -62.59 -14.84 15.18
CA GLN A 53 -61.47 -15.38 15.94
C GLN A 53 -60.61 -16.33 15.09
N GLN A 54 -61.23 -17.13 14.20
CA GLN A 54 -60.51 -17.95 13.22
C GLN A 54 -59.78 -17.11 12.16
N LYS A 55 -60.37 -16.00 11.69
CA LYS A 55 -59.67 -15.07 10.79
C LYS A 55 -58.42 -14.45 11.43
N ARG A 56 -58.45 -14.16 12.75
CA ARG A 56 -57.27 -13.65 13.46
C ARG A 56 -56.13 -14.67 13.53
N ALA A 57 -56.44 -15.96 13.65
CA ALA A 57 -55.42 -17.02 13.65
C ALA A 57 -54.76 -17.21 12.27
N ILE A 58 -55.54 -17.11 11.18
CA ILE A 58 -55.03 -17.17 9.80
C ILE A 58 -54.08 -16.00 9.48
N VAL A 59 -54.47 -14.77 9.86
CA VAL A 59 -53.66 -13.57 9.59
C VAL A 59 -52.34 -13.59 10.36
N GLY A 60 -52.29 -14.23 11.53
CA GLY A 60 -51.05 -14.39 12.32
C GLY A 60 -50.01 -15.29 11.65
N LEU A 61 -50.45 -16.38 11.01
CA LEU A 61 -49.54 -17.29 10.32
C LEU A 61 -48.99 -16.67 9.02
N GLU A 62 -49.81 -15.94 8.27
CA GLU A 62 -49.36 -15.18 7.10
C GLU A 62 -48.31 -14.12 7.48
N ALA A 63 -48.56 -13.37 8.56
CA ALA A 63 -47.61 -12.38 9.07
C ALA A 63 -46.29 -13.02 9.54
N ALA A 64 -46.33 -14.21 10.14
CA ALA A 64 -45.13 -14.92 10.59
C ALA A 64 -44.25 -15.37 9.40
N ILE A 65 -44.85 -15.87 8.32
CA ILE A 65 -44.11 -16.25 7.11
C ILE A 65 -43.43 -15.02 6.48
N VAL A 66 -44.15 -13.90 6.39
CA VAL A 66 -43.59 -12.63 5.89
C VAL A 66 -42.43 -12.15 6.77
N LEU A 67 -42.57 -12.27 8.10
CA LEU A 67 -41.51 -11.88 9.04
C LEU A 67 -40.25 -12.73 8.88
N ILE A 68 -40.40 -14.05 8.71
CA ILE A 68 -39.26 -14.95 8.46
C ILE A 68 -38.59 -14.59 7.13
N ALA A 69 -39.36 -14.38 6.06
CA ALA A 69 -38.82 -14.00 4.76
C ALA A 69 -38.04 -12.67 4.84
N PHE A 70 -38.59 -11.68 5.56
CA PHE A 70 -37.92 -10.39 5.76
C PHE A 70 -36.60 -10.53 6.53
N VAL A 71 -36.58 -11.35 7.59
CA VAL A 71 -35.36 -11.61 8.36
C VAL A 71 -34.30 -12.32 7.52
N ILE A 72 -34.68 -13.28 6.67
CA ILE A 72 -33.74 -13.98 5.78
C ILE A 72 -33.13 -13.01 4.75
N ILE A 73 -33.95 -12.17 4.13
CA ILE A 73 -33.47 -11.15 3.17
C ILE A 73 -32.53 -10.18 3.88
N ALA A 74 -32.90 -9.71 5.07
CA ALA A 74 -32.06 -8.82 5.88
C ALA A 74 -30.73 -9.48 6.26
N ALA A 75 -30.72 -10.76 6.62
CA ALA A 75 -29.51 -11.51 6.95
C ALA A 75 -28.60 -11.70 5.74
N ALA A 76 -29.16 -12.07 4.58
CA ALA A 76 -28.40 -12.21 3.33
C ALA A 76 -27.78 -10.88 2.88
N PHE A 77 -28.55 -9.78 2.97
CA PHE A 77 -28.05 -8.45 2.66
C PHE A 77 -26.95 -8.01 3.64
N SER A 78 -27.14 -8.27 4.95
CA SER A 78 -26.13 -7.95 5.96
C SER A 78 -24.82 -8.70 5.72
N PHE A 79 -24.88 -9.98 5.39
CA PHE A 79 -23.69 -10.77 5.07
C PHE A 79 -22.95 -10.22 3.84
N MET A 80 -23.69 -9.88 2.78
CA MET A 80 -23.10 -9.28 1.58
C MET A 80 -22.42 -7.93 1.88
N VAL A 81 -23.12 -7.05 2.59
CA VAL A 81 -22.61 -5.72 2.95
C VAL A 81 -21.38 -5.82 3.85
N ILE A 82 -21.35 -6.76 4.79
CA ILE A 82 -20.18 -6.96 5.66
C ILE A 82 -18.97 -7.42 4.84
N ASN A 83 -19.12 -8.42 3.98
CA ASN A 83 -17.98 -8.94 3.20
C ASN A 83 -17.45 -7.92 2.19
N GLN A 84 -18.35 -7.19 1.52
CA GLN A 84 -17.95 -6.10 0.64
C GLN A 84 -17.36 -4.91 1.42
N GLY A 85 -17.87 -4.62 2.61
CA GLY A 85 -17.34 -3.61 3.52
C GLY A 85 -15.94 -3.96 4.04
N LEU A 86 -15.69 -5.23 4.36
CA LEU A 86 -14.38 -5.71 4.77
C LEU A 86 -13.38 -5.64 3.61
N TYR A 87 -13.77 -6.09 2.42
CA TYR A 87 -12.95 -5.97 1.22
C TYR A 87 -12.58 -4.51 0.92
N ALA A 88 -13.56 -3.60 1.00
CA ALA A 88 -13.33 -2.17 0.83
C ALA A 88 -12.36 -1.62 1.89
N THR A 89 -12.46 -2.07 3.14
CA THR A 89 -11.57 -1.68 4.23
C THR A 89 -10.13 -2.19 4.02
N GLU A 90 -9.96 -3.44 3.59
CA GLU A 90 -8.64 -3.99 3.27
C GLU A 90 -7.97 -3.26 2.11
N ARG A 91 -8.73 -2.97 1.04
CA ARG A 91 -8.24 -2.15 -0.07
C ARG A 91 -7.89 -0.74 0.38
N GLY A 92 -8.73 -0.13 1.21
CA GLY A 92 -8.46 1.18 1.81
C GLY A 92 -7.14 1.20 2.61
N LYS A 93 -6.90 0.18 3.44
CA LYS A 93 -5.64 0.03 4.19
C LYS A 93 -4.43 -0.03 3.26
N VAL A 94 -4.48 -0.85 2.21
CA VAL A 94 -3.36 -0.99 1.26
C VAL A 94 -3.08 0.32 0.53
N VAL A 95 -4.13 1.02 0.06
CA VAL A 95 -3.98 2.31 -0.62
C VAL A 95 -3.41 3.38 0.30
N ILE A 96 -3.85 3.44 1.56
CA ILE A 96 -3.29 4.38 2.56
C ILE A 96 -1.81 4.07 2.82
N GLN A 97 -1.45 2.81 2.99
CA GLN A 97 -0.06 2.41 3.21
C GLN A 97 0.84 2.71 2.01
N GLU A 98 0.37 2.43 0.79
CA GLU A 98 1.12 2.72 -0.42
C GLU A 98 1.22 4.23 -0.67
N GLY A 99 0.15 4.99 -0.43
CA GLY A 99 0.16 6.44 -0.50
C GLY A 99 1.14 7.06 0.50
N LEU A 100 1.19 6.54 1.74
CA LEU A 100 2.18 6.97 2.72
C LEU A 100 3.61 6.64 2.27
N LYS A 101 3.86 5.43 1.75
CA LYS A 101 5.17 5.03 1.21
C LYS A 101 5.62 5.94 0.07
N GLN A 102 4.75 6.21 -0.90
CA GLN A 102 5.03 7.08 -2.04
C GLN A 102 5.28 8.54 -1.65
N ALA A 103 4.60 9.04 -0.62
CA ALA A 103 4.82 10.39 -0.12
C ALA A 103 6.07 10.51 0.77
N SER A 104 6.47 9.43 1.44
CA SER A 104 7.67 9.41 2.28
C SER A 104 8.95 9.25 1.45
N THR A 105 10.06 9.84 1.91
CA THR A 105 11.39 9.57 1.37
C THR A 105 12.17 8.71 2.37
N PRO A 106 12.38 7.41 2.08
CA PRO A 106 13.03 6.50 3.02
C PRO A 106 14.56 6.57 2.93
N LEU A 107 15.12 7.37 2.00
CA LEU A 107 16.54 7.59 1.84
C LEU A 107 16.85 9.04 2.17
N THR A 108 17.84 9.27 3.02
CA THR A 108 18.25 10.62 3.42
C THR A 108 19.77 10.74 3.44
N VAL A 109 20.26 11.97 3.30
CA VAL A 109 21.69 12.28 3.39
C VAL A 109 22.12 12.21 4.86
N ASP A 110 23.20 11.48 5.15
CA ASP A 110 23.71 11.24 6.49
C ASP A 110 25.10 11.83 6.70
N GLY A 111 25.16 13.14 6.86
CA GLY A 111 26.41 13.88 7.05
C GLY A 111 26.67 14.86 5.90
N THR A 112 27.93 15.24 5.73
CA THR A 112 28.32 16.25 4.75
C THR A 112 28.74 15.57 3.44
N PRO A 113 28.16 15.94 2.29
CA PRO A 113 28.68 15.53 1.00
C PRO A 113 30.11 16.05 0.76
N PHE A 114 30.91 15.27 0.04
CA PHE A 114 32.27 15.65 -0.34
C PHE A 114 32.40 15.67 -1.85
N VAL A 115 33.22 16.58 -2.36
CA VAL A 115 33.66 16.58 -3.76
C VAL A 115 35.17 16.43 -3.81
N ARG A 116 35.67 15.67 -4.78
CA ARG A 116 37.09 15.56 -5.07
C ARG A 116 37.44 16.48 -6.22
N THR A 117 38.47 17.26 -6.02
CA THR A 117 39.01 18.15 -7.05
C THR A 117 40.02 17.43 -7.91
N THR A 118 40.09 17.79 -9.20
CA THR A 118 41.17 17.34 -10.08
C THR A 118 42.54 17.80 -9.55
N PRO A 119 43.65 17.15 -9.96
CA PRO A 119 45.03 17.53 -9.63
C PRO A 119 45.40 18.95 -10.06
N ASP A 120 44.68 19.52 -11.03
CA ASP A 120 44.87 20.90 -11.45
C ASP A 120 44.08 21.89 -10.58
N GLY A 121 43.19 21.41 -9.69
CA GLY A 121 42.36 22.23 -8.79
C GLY A 121 41.26 23.05 -9.49
N LYS A 122 40.99 22.79 -10.77
CA LYS A 122 40.08 23.60 -11.60
C LYS A 122 38.67 23.02 -11.77
N ALA A 123 38.50 21.75 -11.45
CA ALA A 123 37.25 21.02 -11.66
C ALA A 123 37.07 19.93 -10.60
N VAL A 124 35.84 19.44 -10.48
CA VAL A 124 35.44 18.31 -9.65
C VAL A 124 35.25 17.08 -10.53
N ASP A 125 35.82 15.95 -10.10
CA ASP A 125 35.75 14.68 -10.83
C ASP A 125 35.07 13.54 -10.05
N VAL A 126 34.92 13.67 -8.72
CA VAL A 126 34.18 12.72 -7.88
C VAL A 126 33.29 13.46 -6.91
N ILE A 127 32.07 12.95 -6.68
CA ILE A 127 31.12 13.44 -5.70
C ILE A 127 30.74 12.26 -4.80
N ILE A 128 30.75 12.46 -3.49
CA ILE A 128 30.46 11.44 -2.48
C ILE A 128 29.37 11.97 -1.58
N ILE A 129 28.28 11.22 -1.48
CA ILE A 129 27.13 11.59 -0.67
C ILE A 129 26.87 10.44 0.31
N PRO A 130 27.08 10.66 1.61
CA PRO A 130 26.71 9.67 2.60
C PRO A 130 25.19 9.60 2.68
N VAL A 131 24.63 8.40 2.63
CA VAL A 131 23.19 8.15 2.66
C VAL A 131 22.84 7.08 3.69
N LYS A 132 21.63 7.16 4.25
CA LYS A 132 21.08 6.14 5.14
C LYS A 132 19.61 5.89 4.85
N ALA A 133 19.15 4.69 5.19
CA ALA A 133 17.72 4.41 5.29
C ALA A 133 17.13 5.10 6.53
N PHE A 134 15.96 5.70 6.40
CA PHE A 134 15.25 6.37 7.50
C PHE A 134 13.74 6.08 7.43
N GLY A 135 13.14 5.75 8.58
CA GLY A 135 11.69 5.53 8.69
C GLY A 135 11.18 4.20 8.12
N VAL A 136 12.05 3.36 7.58
CA VAL A 136 11.73 2.01 7.06
C VAL A 136 12.82 1.02 7.46
N LYS A 137 12.51 -0.28 7.47
CA LYS A 137 13.48 -1.33 7.80
C LYS A 137 14.67 -1.32 6.83
N PHE A 138 14.38 -1.21 5.53
CA PHE A 138 15.36 -1.23 4.46
C PHE A 138 14.88 -0.42 3.26
N VAL A 139 15.83 0.03 2.44
CA VAL A 139 15.58 0.64 1.12
C VAL A 139 16.20 -0.24 0.05
N ALA A 140 15.40 -0.66 -0.92
CA ALA A 140 15.90 -1.43 -2.04
C ALA A 140 16.70 -0.50 -2.98
N VAL A 141 18.00 -0.74 -3.09
CA VAL A 141 18.96 0.08 -3.84
C VAL A 141 19.56 -0.70 -5.01
N GLY A 142 18.91 -1.78 -5.44
CA GLY A 142 19.32 -2.55 -6.61
C GLY A 142 19.34 -1.73 -7.88
N ARG A 143 20.14 -2.18 -8.86
CA ARG A 143 20.40 -1.45 -10.11
C ARG A 143 19.12 -1.05 -10.88
N ASN A 144 18.11 -1.91 -10.84
CA ASN A 144 16.84 -1.70 -11.56
C ASN A 144 15.75 -0.99 -10.73
N GLN A 145 16.04 -0.68 -9.46
CA GLN A 145 15.06 -0.11 -8.51
C GLN A 145 15.36 1.35 -8.17
N THR A 146 16.58 1.80 -8.45
CA THR A 146 17.04 3.17 -8.20
C THR A 146 17.47 3.84 -9.49
N VAL A 147 17.10 5.10 -9.63
CA VAL A 147 17.50 5.97 -10.73
C VAL A 147 18.18 7.18 -10.14
N VAL A 148 19.37 7.51 -10.66
CA VAL A 148 20.11 8.72 -10.28
C VAL A 148 20.19 9.63 -11.49
N MET A 149 19.53 10.78 -11.42
CA MET A 149 19.58 11.84 -12.42
C MET A 149 20.64 12.85 -12.02
N LEU A 150 21.48 13.24 -12.96
CA LEU A 150 22.55 14.19 -12.72
C LEU A 150 22.53 15.26 -13.81
N LYS A 151 22.65 16.52 -13.42
CA LYS A 151 22.87 17.65 -14.33
C LYS A 151 24.10 18.42 -13.86
N ILE A 152 25.02 18.67 -14.78
CA ILE A 152 26.22 19.46 -14.56
C ILE A 152 26.32 20.50 -15.67
N GLY A 153 26.15 21.77 -15.32
CA GLY A 153 26.13 22.85 -16.31
C GLY A 153 25.09 22.61 -17.41
N GLN A 154 25.55 22.35 -18.63
CA GLN A 154 24.71 22.10 -19.82
C GLN A 154 24.47 20.61 -20.13
N LYS A 155 25.18 19.70 -19.45
CA LYS A 155 25.02 18.24 -19.64
C LYS A 155 24.07 17.66 -18.60
N ALA A 156 23.29 16.67 -19.00
CA ALA A 156 22.39 15.95 -18.10
C ALA A 156 22.32 14.46 -18.46
N TRP A 157 22.17 13.61 -17.45
CA TRP A 157 22.00 12.18 -17.54
C TRP A 157 20.69 11.77 -16.88
N ALA A 158 19.87 11.01 -17.61
CA ALA A 158 18.56 10.55 -17.13
C ALA A 158 18.67 9.39 -16.12
N ASN A 159 19.65 8.52 -16.27
CA ASN A 159 20.00 7.53 -15.27
C ASN A 159 21.51 7.26 -15.32
N LEU A 160 22.18 7.57 -14.23
CA LEU A 160 23.60 7.37 -14.04
C LEU A 160 23.88 6.18 -13.10
N TYR A 161 22.84 5.61 -12.48
CA TYR A 161 22.99 4.57 -11.48
C TYR A 161 23.34 3.22 -12.08
N LEU A 162 24.43 2.63 -11.59
CA LEU A 162 24.97 1.36 -12.06
C LEU A 162 24.74 0.22 -11.06
N GLY A 163 24.36 0.51 -9.82
CA GLY A 163 24.09 -0.48 -8.76
C GLY A 163 25.00 -0.35 -7.54
N VAL A 164 24.96 -1.39 -6.70
CA VAL A 164 25.82 -1.54 -5.53
C VAL A 164 27.22 -2.01 -5.96
N LEU A 165 28.26 -1.58 -5.24
CA LEU A 165 29.63 -2.02 -5.46
C LEU A 165 29.86 -3.40 -4.86
N TYR A 166 30.55 -4.25 -5.61
CA TYR A 166 30.93 -5.60 -5.21
C TYR A 166 32.44 -5.74 -5.04
N THR A 167 32.85 -6.72 -4.23
CA THR A 167 34.25 -7.12 -4.11
C THR A 167 34.67 -7.86 -5.37
N GLY A 168 35.78 -7.42 -5.97
CA GLY A 168 36.36 -8.06 -7.14
C GLY A 168 37.59 -8.88 -6.77
N HIS A 169 37.72 -10.06 -7.37
CA HIS A 169 38.90 -10.91 -7.20
C HIS A 169 39.61 -11.11 -8.55
N PRO A 170 40.94 -11.00 -8.60
CA PRO A 170 41.69 -11.32 -9.80
C PRO A 170 41.65 -12.83 -10.04
N ASN A 171 41.35 -13.27 -11.27
CA ASN A 171 41.51 -14.67 -11.64
C ASN A 171 43.01 -14.97 -11.80
N GLY A 172 43.57 -15.79 -10.90
CA GLY A 172 45.01 -16.03 -10.77
C GLY A 172 45.68 -16.81 -11.91
N THR A 173 45.12 -16.84 -13.12
CA THR A 173 45.57 -17.75 -14.18
C THR A 173 45.72 -17.19 -15.60
N GLU A 174 45.48 -15.91 -15.91
CA GLU A 174 45.71 -15.40 -17.30
C GLU A 174 46.33 -13.99 -17.42
N PRO A 175 47.06 -13.69 -18.53
CA PRO A 175 47.90 -12.52 -18.67
C PRO A 175 47.16 -11.28 -19.21
N ASN A 176 47.33 -10.15 -18.50
CA ASN A 176 47.07 -8.75 -18.87
C ASN A 176 46.08 -8.41 -20.03
N PRO A 177 44.92 -7.78 -19.74
CA PRO A 177 44.43 -7.37 -18.42
C PRO A 177 43.83 -8.57 -17.66
N PRO A 178 43.90 -8.60 -16.31
CA PRO A 178 43.35 -9.69 -15.53
C PRO A 178 41.84 -9.80 -15.77
N HIS A 179 41.33 -11.02 -15.96
CA HIS A 179 39.89 -11.27 -15.89
C HIS A 179 39.46 -11.18 -14.43
N TYR A 180 38.53 -10.28 -14.12
CA TYR A 180 37.99 -10.09 -12.77
C TYR A 180 36.58 -10.68 -12.67
N TYR A 181 36.36 -11.34 -11.54
CA TYR A 181 35.09 -11.97 -11.16
C TYR A 181 34.57 -11.34 -9.88
N THR A 182 33.24 -11.27 -9.75
CA THR A 182 32.57 -10.93 -8.48
C THR A 182 32.17 -12.21 -7.77
N ASP A 183 32.38 -12.24 -6.46
CA ASP A 183 31.82 -13.27 -5.57
C ASP A 183 30.38 -12.94 -5.13
N ASP A 184 29.80 -11.88 -5.72
CA ASP A 184 28.50 -11.32 -5.39
C ASP A 184 28.39 -10.88 -3.91
N VAL A 185 29.55 -10.64 -3.29
CA VAL A 185 29.64 -10.01 -1.97
C VAL A 185 29.81 -8.51 -2.16
N THR A 186 28.89 -7.74 -1.60
CA THR A 186 28.96 -6.28 -1.59
C THR A 186 30.26 -5.80 -0.94
N TYR A 187 30.84 -4.74 -1.49
CA TYR A 187 32.07 -4.17 -0.96
C TYR A 187 31.83 -3.36 0.33
N ASP A 188 32.56 -3.71 1.38
CA ASP A 188 32.60 -2.95 2.63
C ASP A 188 33.80 -1.98 2.63
N PRO A 189 33.58 -0.64 2.66
CA PRO A 189 34.66 0.35 2.65
C PRO A 189 35.27 0.62 4.04
N THR A 190 34.96 -0.18 5.07
CA THR A 190 35.47 0.04 6.43
C THR A 190 37.00 0.12 6.49
N GLY A 191 37.51 1.25 6.98
CA GLY A 191 38.95 1.49 7.15
C GLY A 191 39.72 1.81 5.87
N ARG A 192 39.04 2.08 4.75
CA ARG A 192 39.64 2.43 3.47
C ARG A 192 39.47 3.91 3.15
N ASP A 193 40.44 4.48 2.45
CA ASP A 193 40.33 5.84 1.92
C ASP A 193 39.38 5.83 0.72
N PHE A 194 38.65 6.93 0.47
CA PHE A 194 37.73 7.02 -0.67
C PHE A 194 38.44 6.78 -2.01
N ASP A 195 39.68 7.25 -2.12
CA ASP A 195 40.50 7.05 -3.31
C ASP A 195 40.71 5.56 -3.65
N ASP A 196 40.65 4.65 -2.67
CA ASP A 196 40.82 3.21 -2.91
C ASP A 196 39.64 2.55 -3.65
N PHE A 197 38.43 3.13 -3.54
CA PHE A 197 37.19 2.47 -4.03
C PHE A 197 36.29 3.33 -4.90
N VAL A 198 36.65 4.58 -5.20
CA VAL A 198 35.90 5.44 -6.13
C VAL A 198 35.96 4.94 -7.58
N ALA A 199 37.01 4.20 -7.97
CA ALA A 199 37.17 3.68 -9.33
C ALA A 199 36.59 2.26 -9.47
N TYR A 200 35.68 2.09 -10.42
CA TYR A 200 34.97 0.82 -10.65
C TYR A 200 34.99 0.40 -12.12
N THR A 201 34.77 -0.89 -12.40
CA THR A 201 34.68 -1.46 -13.74
C THR A 201 33.74 -2.66 -13.75
N TRP A 202 33.19 -2.99 -14.92
CA TRP A 202 32.33 -4.14 -15.11
C TRP A 202 33.12 -5.44 -15.00
N ALA A 203 32.65 -6.38 -14.16
CA ALA A 203 33.20 -7.73 -14.16
C ALA A 203 32.90 -8.44 -15.49
N ASN A 204 33.81 -9.33 -15.88
CA ASN A 204 33.61 -10.13 -17.08
C ASN A 204 32.55 -11.20 -16.84
N GLU A 205 32.50 -11.77 -15.63
CA GLU A 205 31.64 -12.88 -15.21
C GLU A 205 31.29 -12.75 -13.71
N SER A 206 30.08 -13.18 -13.31
CA SER A 206 29.65 -13.30 -11.90
C SER A 206 29.56 -14.77 -11.51
N ARG A 207 29.91 -15.10 -10.26
CA ARG A 207 29.94 -16.49 -9.76
C ARG A 207 28.54 -17.12 -9.65
N SER A 208 27.48 -16.32 -9.56
CA SER A 208 26.07 -16.76 -9.53
C SER A 208 25.41 -16.84 -10.91
N GLY A 209 26.06 -16.39 -11.99
CA GLY A 209 25.47 -16.33 -13.34
C GLY A 209 24.52 -15.14 -13.57
N GLU A 210 24.46 -14.21 -12.62
CA GLU A 210 23.74 -12.93 -12.72
C GLU A 210 24.47 -11.91 -13.64
N PRO A 211 23.79 -10.88 -14.20
CA PRO A 211 24.38 -9.98 -15.17
C PRO A 211 25.44 -9.05 -14.56
N ARG A 212 26.71 -9.25 -14.96
CA ARG A 212 27.90 -8.36 -14.81
C ARG A 212 27.81 -7.37 -13.63
N ASN A 213 28.22 -7.82 -12.45
CA ASN A 213 28.34 -6.96 -11.28
C ASN A 213 29.52 -6.00 -11.40
N LEU A 214 29.36 -4.80 -10.84
CA LEU A 214 30.36 -3.76 -10.87
C LEU A 214 31.31 -3.94 -9.69
N TYR A 215 32.59 -4.08 -9.97
CA TYR A 215 33.60 -4.29 -8.94
C TYR A 215 34.59 -3.13 -8.89
N ILE A 216 35.28 -3.00 -7.77
CA ILE A 216 36.34 -2.03 -7.61
C ILE A 216 37.50 -2.41 -8.51
N ASN A 217 37.85 -1.52 -9.44
CA ASN A 217 38.88 -1.79 -10.45
C ASN A 217 40.31 -1.78 -9.85
N GLY A 218 40.45 -1.63 -8.52
CA GLY A 218 41.74 -1.66 -7.81
C GLY A 218 42.79 -0.71 -8.36
N THR A 219 42.38 0.29 -9.15
CA THR A 219 43.27 1.17 -9.89
C THR A 219 42.80 2.60 -9.73
N TYR A 220 43.10 3.16 -8.56
CA TYR A 220 43.30 4.60 -8.46
C TYR A 220 44.74 4.87 -8.03
N PHE A 221 45.51 5.50 -8.92
CA PHE A 221 46.86 5.97 -8.64
C PHE A 221 46.87 7.51 -8.62
N VAL A 222 47.16 8.08 -7.46
CA VAL A 222 47.50 9.50 -7.31
C VAL A 222 48.99 9.66 -7.61
N GLY A 223 49.34 10.52 -8.58
CA GLY A 223 50.74 10.91 -8.82
C GLY A 223 51.51 10.17 -9.93
N GLY A 224 50.86 9.50 -10.89
CA GLY A 224 51.61 8.94 -12.04
C GLY A 224 50.86 7.95 -12.94
N ASN A 225 49.73 8.35 -13.53
CA ASN A 225 49.00 7.72 -14.66
C ASN A 225 48.40 6.31 -14.53
N LYS A 226 47.08 6.26 -14.29
CA LYS A 226 46.06 5.65 -15.20
C LYS A 226 44.68 6.24 -14.90
N ARG A 227 44.39 7.39 -15.50
CA ARG A 227 43.15 8.16 -15.31
C ARG A 227 42.11 7.75 -16.36
N SER A 228 41.19 6.87 -16.01
CA SER A 228 39.93 6.77 -16.75
C SER A 228 38.78 6.51 -15.81
N LEU A 229 38.39 7.55 -15.06
CA LEU A 229 37.07 7.56 -14.43
C LEU A 229 36.01 7.45 -15.53
N THR A 230 35.00 6.64 -15.27
CA THR A 230 33.83 6.54 -16.13
C THR A 230 32.71 7.34 -15.50
N THR A 231 31.93 8.06 -16.30
CA THR A 231 30.77 8.79 -15.79
C THR A 231 29.72 7.79 -15.33
N GLY A 232 29.42 7.75 -14.04
CA GLY A 232 28.47 6.79 -13.44
C GLY A 232 28.27 7.03 -11.93
N ALA A 233 27.26 6.38 -11.36
CA ALA A 233 26.92 6.45 -9.95
C ALA A 233 26.79 5.04 -9.37
N VAL A 234 27.41 4.81 -8.22
CA VAL A 234 27.52 3.50 -7.56
C VAL A 234 27.34 3.67 -6.06
N LEU A 235 26.87 2.63 -5.38
CA LEU A 235 26.66 2.66 -3.93
C LEU A 235 27.58 1.69 -3.22
N ALA A 236 28.41 2.16 -2.29
CA ALA A 236 29.12 1.31 -1.34
C ALA A 236 28.30 1.21 -0.04
N ILE A 237 28.19 0.02 0.55
CA ILE A 237 27.39 -0.21 1.77
C ILE A 237 28.29 -0.77 2.86
N VAL A 238 28.37 -0.06 3.97
CA VAL A 238 29.13 -0.44 5.17
C VAL A 238 28.35 -1.46 5.98
N HIS A 239 29.03 -2.54 6.41
CA HIS A 239 28.44 -3.66 7.15
C HIS A 239 27.25 -4.31 6.43
N SER A 240 27.29 -4.34 5.09
CA SER A 240 26.28 -4.98 4.28
C SER A 240 26.11 -6.46 4.62
N ASN A 241 24.87 -6.93 4.65
CA ASN A 241 24.54 -8.33 4.79
C ASN A 241 24.72 -9.15 3.48
N GLY A 242 25.09 -8.49 2.38
CA GLY A 242 25.30 -9.07 1.05
C GLY A 242 24.11 -8.94 0.09
N ASP A 243 23.03 -8.29 0.48
CA ASP A 243 21.91 -7.97 -0.39
C ASP A 243 22.06 -6.60 -1.09
N GLU A 244 21.18 -6.31 -2.05
CA GLU A 244 21.09 -5.00 -2.70
C GLU A 244 20.09 -4.08 -1.97
N ALA A 245 20.05 -4.14 -0.65
CA ALA A 245 19.24 -3.26 0.19
C ALA A 245 20.15 -2.46 1.14
N LEU A 246 19.70 -1.25 1.48
CA LEU A 246 20.28 -0.45 2.54
C LEU A 246 19.41 -0.58 3.78
N ASP A 247 19.85 -1.37 4.76
CA ASP A 247 19.15 -1.56 6.03
C ASP A 247 19.27 -0.33 6.94
N THR A 248 18.37 -0.21 7.93
CA THR A 248 18.35 0.91 8.91
C THR A 248 19.66 1.05 9.68
N ASN A 249 20.38 -0.07 9.88
CA ASN A 249 21.63 -0.10 10.65
C ASN A 249 22.87 0.00 9.78
N GLU A 250 22.71 0.04 8.46
CA GLU A 250 23.80 0.16 7.50
C GLU A 250 23.99 1.63 7.07
N ARG A 251 25.18 1.91 6.53
CA ARG A 251 25.52 3.23 6.00
C ARG A 251 25.93 3.08 4.55
N GLY A 252 25.36 3.92 3.68
CA GLY A 252 25.69 3.94 2.26
C GLY A 252 26.57 5.14 1.92
N PHE A 253 27.47 4.97 0.96
CA PHE A 253 28.14 6.07 0.27
C PHE A 253 27.78 6.02 -1.20
N LEU A 254 26.96 6.99 -1.64
CA LEU A 254 26.68 7.18 -3.06
C LEU A 254 27.87 7.91 -3.68
N ILE A 255 28.57 7.22 -4.57
CA ILE A 255 29.76 7.72 -5.25
C ILE A 255 29.39 7.99 -6.70
N ILE A 256 29.65 9.21 -7.14
CA ILE A 256 29.46 9.62 -8.53
C ILE A 256 30.83 9.99 -9.07
N THR A 257 31.28 9.29 -10.09
CA THR A 257 32.52 9.61 -10.80
C THR A 257 32.21 10.24 -12.14
N LEU A 258 33.06 11.16 -12.59
CA LEU A 258 32.94 11.86 -13.86
C LEU A 258 34.16 11.55 -14.72
N ALA A 259 33.92 11.17 -15.98
CA ALA A 259 34.99 11.07 -16.97
C ALA A 259 35.58 12.45 -17.26
N ALA A 260 36.80 12.49 -17.81
CA ALA A 260 37.54 13.74 -18.05
C ALA A 260 36.76 14.79 -18.88
N GLY A 261 35.86 14.36 -19.77
CA GLY A 261 35.00 15.25 -20.56
C GLY A 261 33.73 15.74 -19.86
N ASP A 262 33.40 15.19 -18.69
CA ASP A 262 32.14 15.42 -17.96
C ASP A 262 32.36 16.08 -16.60
N VAL A 263 33.61 16.40 -16.25
CA VAL A 263 33.99 17.06 -15.00
C VAL A 263 33.23 18.38 -14.79
N ALA A 264 32.91 18.67 -13.54
CA ALA A 264 32.23 19.91 -13.17
C ALA A 264 33.26 21.02 -12.92
N TYR A 265 33.27 22.04 -13.77
CA TYR A 265 34.20 23.18 -13.60
C TYR A 265 33.82 24.07 -12.42
N ALA A 266 34.80 24.83 -11.92
CA ALA A 266 34.56 25.87 -10.92
C ALA A 266 33.36 26.77 -11.29
N ARG A 267 32.55 27.17 -10.29
CA ARG A 267 31.31 27.94 -10.42
C ARG A 267 30.15 27.24 -11.14
N SER A 268 30.29 25.96 -11.53
CA SER A 268 29.15 25.19 -12.06
C SER A 268 28.22 24.73 -10.94
N GLN A 269 26.93 24.59 -11.27
CA GLN A 269 25.96 23.94 -10.40
C GLN A 269 25.80 22.49 -10.81
N ILE A 270 25.71 21.63 -9.80
CA ILE A 270 25.46 20.21 -9.92
C ILE A 270 24.09 19.95 -9.30
N ASN A 271 23.11 19.54 -10.11
CA ASN A 271 21.82 19.10 -9.60
C ASN A 271 21.78 17.57 -9.66
N LEU A 272 21.51 16.95 -8.52
CA LEU A 272 21.38 15.52 -8.36
C LEU A 272 19.95 15.20 -7.89
N GLU A 273 19.33 14.21 -8.50
CA GLU A 273 18.06 13.68 -8.04
C GLU A 273 18.12 12.15 -7.98
N ILE A 274 17.80 11.61 -6.81
CA ILE A 274 17.75 10.18 -6.54
C ILE A 274 16.29 9.78 -6.44
N ARG A 275 15.89 8.86 -7.31
CA ARG A 275 14.52 8.37 -7.42
C ARG A 275 14.52 6.88 -7.15
N LEU A 276 13.78 6.48 -6.14
CA LEU A 276 13.53 5.08 -5.80
C LEU A 276 12.18 4.67 -6.38
N GLU A 277 11.94 3.37 -6.55
CA GLU A 277 10.74 2.83 -7.21
C GLU A 277 9.41 3.30 -6.60
N LYS A 278 9.32 3.41 -5.26
CA LYS A 278 8.05 3.62 -4.53
C LYS A 278 8.17 4.61 -3.37
N SER A 279 8.72 5.79 -3.64
CA SER A 279 8.89 6.84 -2.63
C SER A 279 9.17 8.20 -3.24
N ALA A 280 9.10 9.23 -2.40
CA ALA A 280 9.46 10.59 -2.77
C ALA A 280 10.95 10.70 -3.11
N THR A 281 11.25 11.57 -4.07
CA THR A 281 12.59 11.77 -4.61
C THR A 281 13.46 12.56 -3.64
N LEU A 282 14.75 12.25 -3.62
CA LEU A 282 15.75 13.00 -2.87
C LEU A 282 16.53 13.87 -3.85
N THR A 283 16.46 15.19 -3.68
CA THR A 283 17.16 16.15 -4.52
C THR A 283 18.28 16.82 -3.73
N LEU A 284 19.45 16.94 -4.35
CA LEU A 284 20.59 17.67 -3.83
C LEU A 284 21.09 18.65 -4.90
N GLU A 285 21.43 19.86 -4.47
CA GLU A 285 22.05 20.87 -5.33
C GLU A 285 23.40 21.26 -4.71
N ILE A 286 24.47 21.06 -5.46
CA ILE A 286 25.83 21.38 -5.04
C ILE A 286 26.35 22.51 -5.93
N ALA A 287 26.82 23.59 -5.33
CA ALA A 287 27.53 24.65 -6.03
C ALA A 287 29.05 24.41 -5.95
N VAL A 288 29.71 24.27 -7.11
CA VAL A 288 31.17 24.11 -7.14
C VAL A 288 31.83 25.47 -6.85
N PRO A 289 32.69 25.58 -5.82
CA PRO A 289 33.37 26.83 -5.50
C PRO A 289 34.27 27.34 -6.64
N GLU A 290 34.61 28.63 -6.57
CA GLU A 290 35.51 29.25 -7.55
C GLU A 290 36.97 28.79 -7.40
N SER A 291 37.42 28.58 -6.18
CA SER A 291 38.77 28.16 -5.85
C SER A 291 38.70 26.94 -4.94
N MET A 292 39.47 25.92 -5.27
CA MET A 292 39.53 24.67 -4.51
C MET A 292 40.98 24.20 -4.44
N PRO A 293 41.42 23.59 -3.33
CA PRO A 293 42.73 22.96 -3.23
C PRO A 293 42.85 21.83 -4.25
N ALA A 294 44.03 21.65 -4.85
CA ALA A 294 44.27 20.58 -5.80
C ALA A 294 44.26 19.19 -5.13
N ASN A 295 43.75 18.19 -5.86
CA ASN A 295 43.73 16.77 -5.45
C ASN A 295 43.25 16.53 -4.00
N SER A 296 42.21 17.24 -3.58
CA SER A 296 41.72 17.20 -2.21
C SER A 296 40.21 16.94 -2.18
N TYR A 297 39.74 16.34 -1.09
CA TYR A 297 38.32 16.24 -0.79
C TYR A 297 37.87 17.50 -0.07
N VAL A 298 36.88 18.18 -0.63
CA VAL A 298 36.30 19.42 -0.11
C VAL A 298 34.87 19.15 0.31
N PRO A 299 34.48 19.49 1.55
CA PRO A 299 33.09 19.40 1.96
C PRO A 299 32.25 20.42 1.19
N VAL A 300 31.08 19.99 0.71
CA VAL A 300 30.11 20.86 0.05
C VAL A 300 28.76 20.75 0.75
N LEU A 301 28.06 21.88 0.79
CA LEU A 301 26.70 22.00 1.33
C LEU A 301 25.74 22.36 0.20
#